data_AF-A0A2V8CGY8-F1
#
_entry.id   AF-A0A2V8CGY8-F1
#
_cell.length_a   1.000
_cell.length_b   1.000
_cell.length_c   1.000
_cell.angle_alpha   90.00
_cell.angle_beta   90.00
_cell.angle_gamma   90.00
#
_symmetry.space_group_name_H-M   'P 1'
#
loop_
_entity.id
_entity.type
_entity.pdbx_description
1 polymer ?
#
loop_
_entity_poly.entity_id
_entity_poly.type
_entity_poly.pdbx_seq_one_letter_code
_entity_poly.pdbx_strand_id
1 'polypeptide(L)'
;MPAFPGLNDSDVGDLIRYLRTLRPRSGAAPTRTRATLVDGRSIDGLVLNQSASDLQLLGDDRKIHLLRKSGGDRYRAVTSQADWPSYNGQTNGSRYSPLTQITAANVGRMVPRWIFSISNTSRLQVTPVVAGGVMYVTSANECYALDAGAGREIWHYQRQRTKGLVGNAAGGINRGVAVAGDRVFMVTDHAHIIALNRFTGSLLWETEMADWHQNSRRAAMKAFAVSSRHSIRRPAEKCGASGRRRGAASRRRTRGRERASSIRARRHGSPEPTIRSSTRCTGRPATLLPI
;
A
#
# COMPACT_ATOMS: atom_id res chain seq x y z
N MET A 1 9.08 37.02 -9.81
CA MET A 1 7.74 37.63 -9.92
C MET A 1 6.98 37.31 -8.65
N PRO A 2 6.36 38.29 -7.97
CA PRO A 2 5.51 38.00 -6.82
C PRO A 2 4.36 37.08 -7.25
N ALA A 3 4.00 36.10 -6.41
CA ALA A 3 2.98 35.11 -6.73
C ALA A 3 1.58 35.72 -6.95
N PHE A 4 1.36 36.95 -6.47
CA PHE A 4 0.10 37.67 -6.56
C PHE A 4 0.36 39.18 -6.73
N PRO A 5 0.48 39.70 -7.97
CA PRO A 5 0.60 41.13 -8.21
C PRO A 5 -0.70 41.83 -7.80
N GLY A 6 -0.68 42.54 -6.66
CA GLY A 6 -1.84 43.25 -6.11
C GLY A 6 -2.07 43.10 -4.61
N LEU A 7 -1.33 42.23 -3.92
CA LEU A 7 -1.36 42.12 -2.46
C LEU A 7 -0.16 42.86 -1.85
N ASN A 8 -0.41 43.76 -0.91
CA ASN A 8 0.64 44.39 -0.09
C ASN A 8 1.00 43.50 1.13
N ASP A 9 2.09 43.81 1.83
CA ASP A 9 2.58 42.97 2.94
C ASP A 9 1.58 42.86 4.11
N SER A 10 0.80 43.90 4.39
CA SER A 10 -0.27 43.85 5.40
C SER A 10 -1.42 42.93 4.97
N ASP A 11 -1.83 42.97 3.70
CA ASP A 11 -2.88 42.10 3.16
C ASP A 11 -2.44 40.64 3.19
N VAL A 12 -1.16 40.37 2.90
CA VAL A 12 -0.57 39.03 3.04
C VAL A 12 -0.57 38.59 4.50
N GLY A 13 -0.23 39.48 5.45
CA GLY A 13 -0.27 39.20 6.88
C GLY A 13 -1.68 38.85 7.38
N ASP A 14 -2.68 39.62 6.97
CA ASP A 14 -4.08 39.41 7.34
C ASP A 14 -4.67 38.17 6.68
N LEU A 15 -4.34 37.92 5.40
CA LEU A 15 -4.71 36.70 4.70
C LEU A 15 -4.10 35.47 5.38
N ILE A 16 -2.82 35.49 5.74
CA ILE A 16 -2.18 34.37 6.47
C ILE A 16 -2.86 34.16 7.82
N ARG A 17 -3.20 35.23 8.55
CA ARG A 17 -3.91 35.12 9.84
C ARG A 17 -5.29 34.49 9.65
N TYR A 18 -6.05 34.96 8.67
CA TYR A 18 -7.35 34.40 8.31
C TYR A 18 -7.25 32.93 7.88
N LEU A 19 -6.32 32.58 7.00
CA LEU A 19 -6.08 31.19 6.57
C LEU A 19 -5.71 30.27 7.73
N ARG A 20 -5.01 30.78 8.77
CA ARG A 20 -4.76 30.01 10.00
C ARG A 20 -6.03 29.74 10.79
N THR A 21 -7.01 30.66 10.79
CA THR A 21 -8.32 30.43 11.43
C THR A 21 -9.15 29.38 10.71
N LEU A 22 -8.95 29.23 9.39
CA LEU A 22 -9.63 28.21 8.57
C LEU A 22 -9.03 26.81 8.72
N ARG A 23 -7.86 26.65 9.36
CA ARG A 23 -7.30 25.32 9.62
C ARG A 23 -8.16 24.62 10.67
N PRO A 24 -8.75 23.44 10.38
CA PRO A 24 -9.44 22.66 11.39
C PRO A 24 -8.53 22.42 12.58
N ARG A 25 -9.05 22.60 13.80
CA ARG A 25 -8.32 22.26 15.03
C ARG A 25 -8.02 20.76 14.98
N SER A 26 -6.75 20.39 15.12
CA SER A 26 -6.34 19.00 15.28
C SER A 26 -7.14 18.36 16.42
N GLY A 27 -7.78 17.20 16.16
CA GLY A 27 -8.59 16.48 17.14
C GLY A 27 -10.08 16.84 17.19
N ALA A 28 -10.61 17.65 16.27
CA ALA A 28 -12.06 17.80 16.11
C ALA A 28 -12.72 16.45 15.76
N ALA A 29 -13.89 16.18 16.35
CA ALA A 29 -14.64 14.96 16.05
C ALA A 29 -15.00 14.92 14.54
N PRO A 30 -14.94 13.74 13.90
CA PRO A 30 -15.26 13.63 12.49
C PRO A 30 -16.73 13.98 12.26
N THR A 31 -16.97 14.97 11.40
CA THR A 31 -18.31 15.44 11.05
C THR A 31 -18.94 14.49 10.05
N ARG A 32 -20.19 14.09 10.24
CA ARG A 32 -20.97 13.38 9.21
C ARG A 32 -21.64 14.38 8.27
N THR A 33 -21.72 14.02 7.00
CA THR A 33 -22.41 14.84 6.00
C THR A 33 -23.06 13.99 4.92
N ARG A 34 -24.01 14.61 4.21
CA ARG A 34 -24.63 14.09 3.00
C ARG A 34 -24.12 14.88 1.81
N ALA A 35 -23.46 14.22 0.87
CA ALA A 35 -23.07 14.81 -0.40
C ALA A 35 -24.03 14.39 -1.51
N THR A 36 -24.70 15.37 -2.13
CA THR A 36 -25.55 15.13 -3.30
C THR A 36 -24.73 15.19 -4.58
N LEU A 37 -24.80 14.14 -5.39
CA LEU A 37 -24.12 14.03 -6.65
C LEU A 37 -24.87 14.75 -7.77
N VAL A 38 -24.17 15.07 -8.86
CA VAL A 38 -24.74 15.68 -10.07
C VAL A 38 -25.85 14.85 -10.72
N ASP A 39 -25.84 13.53 -10.51
CA ASP A 39 -26.85 12.60 -11.00
C ASP A 39 -28.04 12.41 -10.02
N GLY A 40 -28.09 13.19 -8.94
CA GLY A 40 -29.15 13.16 -7.93
C GLY A 40 -28.96 12.11 -6.82
N ARG A 41 -28.01 11.18 -6.94
CA ARG A 41 -27.69 10.25 -5.85
C ARG A 41 -27.09 10.98 -4.66
N SER A 42 -27.20 10.41 -3.47
CA SER A 42 -26.58 10.96 -2.27
C SER A 42 -25.61 9.95 -1.64
N ILE A 43 -24.52 10.46 -1.08
CA ILE A 43 -23.54 9.68 -0.33
C ILE A 43 -23.51 10.25 1.09
N ASP A 44 -23.90 9.42 2.05
CA ASP A 44 -23.77 9.70 3.47
C ASP A 44 -22.43 9.14 3.98
N GLY A 45 -21.74 9.89 4.82
CA GLY A 45 -20.44 9.46 5.36
C GLY A 45 -19.78 10.44 6.31
N LEU A 46 -18.59 10.05 6.78
CA LEU A 46 -17.71 10.87 7.61
C LEU A 46 -16.81 11.73 6.72
N VAL A 47 -16.72 13.02 7.04
CA VAL A 47 -15.80 13.95 6.37
C VAL A 47 -14.37 13.64 6.81
N LEU A 48 -13.54 13.21 5.86
CA LEU A 48 -12.10 13.03 6.06
C LEU A 48 -11.35 14.33 5.79
N ASN A 49 -11.74 15.05 4.73
CA ASN A 49 -11.12 16.31 4.34
C ASN A 49 -12.08 17.15 3.48
N GLN A 50 -12.01 18.47 3.56
CA GLN A 50 -12.88 19.37 2.79
C GLN A 50 -12.15 20.66 2.41
N SER A 51 -12.41 21.19 1.21
CA SER A 51 -12.11 22.57 0.82
C SER A 51 -13.35 23.21 0.21
N ALA A 52 -13.21 24.45 -0.27
CA ALA A 52 -14.26 25.12 -1.03
C ALA A 52 -14.71 24.32 -2.27
N SER A 53 -13.81 23.55 -2.89
CA SER A 53 -14.08 22.82 -4.14
C SER A 53 -14.13 21.30 -3.99
N ASP A 54 -13.55 20.74 -2.94
CA ASP A 54 -13.34 19.30 -2.83
C ASP A 54 -13.89 18.77 -1.51
N LEU A 55 -14.34 17.52 -1.54
CA LEU A 55 -14.80 16.80 -0.36
C LEU A 55 -14.28 15.36 -0.44
N GLN A 56 -13.64 14.89 0.63
CA GLN A 56 -13.20 13.51 0.79
C GLN A 56 -14.05 12.89 1.90
N LEU A 57 -14.82 11.86 1.56
CA LEU A 57 -15.70 11.17 2.50
C LEU A 57 -15.26 9.72 2.70
N LEU A 58 -15.34 9.25 3.93
CA LEU A 58 -15.51 7.83 4.22
C LEU A 58 -17.00 7.54 4.23
N GLY A 59 -17.51 6.97 3.13
CA GLY A 59 -18.92 6.62 3.00
C GLY A 59 -19.33 5.49 3.93
N ASP A 60 -20.63 5.42 4.22
CA ASP A 60 -21.22 4.34 5.03
C ASP A 60 -21.07 2.96 4.37
N ASP A 61 -20.82 2.95 3.06
CA ASP A 61 -20.42 1.78 2.28
C ASP A 61 -18.96 1.33 2.53
N ARG A 62 -18.29 1.95 3.50
CA ARG A 62 -16.88 1.75 3.87
C ARG A 62 -15.92 1.97 2.70
N LYS A 63 -16.16 2.99 1.88
CA LYS A 63 -15.25 3.40 0.81
C LYS A 63 -14.87 4.87 0.93
N ILE A 64 -13.68 5.19 0.45
CA ILE A 64 -13.30 6.59 0.23
C ILE A 64 -13.98 7.08 -1.04
N HIS A 65 -14.74 8.16 -0.92
CA HIS A 65 -15.32 8.91 -2.04
C HIS A 65 -14.57 10.23 -2.19
N LEU A 66 -13.94 10.42 -3.34
CA LEU A 66 -13.28 11.67 -3.71
C LEU A 66 -14.27 12.49 -4.53
N LEU A 67 -14.69 13.62 -4.00
CA LEU A 67 -15.77 14.43 -4.57
C LEU A 67 -15.24 15.83 -4.92
N ARG A 68 -15.80 16.41 -5.98
CA ARG A 68 -15.51 17.78 -6.44
C ARG A 68 -16.81 18.52 -6.69
N LYS A 69 -16.92 19.77 -6.26
CA LYS A 69 -18.08 20.60 -6.57
C LYS A 69 -18.21 20.78 -8.09
N SER A 70 -19.45 20.73 -8.57
CA SER A 70 -19.80 20.84 -10.00
C SER A 70 -21.00 21.78 -10.17
N GLY A 71 -20.92 22.96 -9.56
CA GLY A 71 -21.98 23.98 -9.54
C GLY A 71 -22.92 23.84 -8.33
N GLY A 72 -23.17 24.96 -7.63
CA GLY A 72 -23.95 24.97 -6.39
C GLY A 72 -23.39 24.01 -5.33
N ASP A 73 -24.28 23.29 -4.64
CA ASP A 73 -23.93 22.26 -3.64
C ASP A 73 -23.99 20.83 -4.18
N ARG A 74 -23.79 20.67 -5.51
CA ARG A 74 -23.70 19.34 -6.14
C ARG A 74 -22.26 18.93 -6.37
N TYR A 75 -22.00 17.63 -6.23
CA TYR A 75 -20.68 17.03 -6.37
C TYR A 75 -20.60 16.07 -7.56
N ARG A 76 -19.45 16.01 -8.22
CA ARG A 76 -19.07 14.90 -9.10
C ARG A 76 -18.10 13.99 -8.38
N ALA A 77 -18.27 12.68 -8.55
CA ALA A 77 -17.28 11.71 -8.09
C ALA A 77 -16.02 11.78 -8.97
N VAL A 78 -14.87 11.64 -8.34
CA VAL A 78 -13.56 11.56 -9.00
C VAL A 78 -12.99 10.18 -8.78
N THR A 79 -12.72 9.50 -9.88
CA THR A 79 -12.03 8.22 -9.92
C THR A 79 -10.84 8.31 -10.88
N SER A 80 -9.98 7.31 -10.86
CA SER A 80 -8.93 7.11 -11.85
C SER A 80 -9.54 6.67 -13.19
N GLN A 81 -9.08 7.28 -14.29
CA GLN A 81 -9.37 6.79 -15.64
C GLN A 81 -8.70 5.43 -15.89
N ALA A 82 -7.47 5.27 -15.40
CA ALA A 82 -6.75 4.02 -15.37
C ALA A 82 -6.01 3.90 -14.03
N ASP A 83 -6.08 2.72 -13.43
CA ASP A 83 -5.37 2.42 -12.18
C ASP A 83 -3.90 2.04 -12.43
N TRP A 84 -3.08 2.24 -11.40
CA TRP A 84 -1.71 1.74 -11.30
C TRP A 84 -1.59 0.89 -10.02
N PRO A 85 -2.16 -0.32 -10.01
CA PRO A 85 -2.47 -1.05 -8.77
C PRO A 85 -1.28 -1.73 -8.11
N SER A 86 -0.09 -1.72 -8.73
CA SER A 86 1.10 -2.38 -8.22
C SER A 86 2.38 -1.59 -8.52
N TYR A 87 3.49 -1.99 -7.91
CA TYR A 87 4.81 -1.39 -8.14
C TYR A 87 5.19 -1.27 -9.62
N ASN A 88 4.76 -2.21 -10.48
CA ASN A 88 5.03 -2.18 -11.92
C ASN A 88 3.80 -1.80 -12.77
N GLY A 89 2.74 -1.29 -12.15
CA GLY A 89 1.46 -1.03 -12.79
C GLY A 89 0.70 -2.32 -13.03
N GLN A 90 0.81 -2.86 -14.24
CA GLN A 90 0.15 -4.10 -14.64
C GLN A 90 0.86 -5.36 -14.11
N THR A 91 0.11 -6.46 -14.02
CA THR A 91 0.60 -7.74 -13.46
C THR A 91 1.69 -8.41 -14.31
N ASN A 92 1.78 -8.07 -15.60
CA ASN A 92 2.86 -8.52 -16.49
C ASN A 92 4.20 -7.81 -16.23
N GLY A 93 4.24 -6.82 -15.33
CA GLY A 93 5.46 -6.12 -14.95
C GLY A 93 6.02 -5.16 -16.00
N SER A 94 5.28 -4.82 -17.05
CA SER A 94 5.79 -4.05 -18.20
C SER A 94 6.04 -2.58 -17.90
N ARG A 95 5.45 -2.02 -16.83
CA ARG A 95 5.43 -0.59 -16.54
C ARG A 95 4.87 0.26 -17.69
N TYR A 96 3.97 -0.31 -18.47
CA TYR A 96 3.29 0.35 -19.58
C TYR A 96 1.92 0.91 -19.15
N SER A 97 1.61 2.13 -19.60
CA SER A 97 0.29 2.75 -19.44
C SER A 97 -0.42 2.85 -20.80
N PRO A 98 -1.71 2.46 -20.90
CA PRO A 98 -2.48 2.62 -22.13
C PRO A 98 -3.01 4.04 -22.35
N LEU A 99 -2.77 4.98 -21.43
CA LEU A 99 -3.25 6.36 -21.54
C LEU A 99 -2.50 7.11 -22.65
N THR A 100 -3.25 7.81 -23.51
CA THR A 100 -2.72 8.49 -24.70
C THR A 100 -2.94 10.00 -24.70
N GLN A 101 -3.51 10.58 -23.63
CA GLN A 101 -3.79 12.02 -23.56
C GLN A 101 -2.51 12.86 -23.66
N ILE A 102 -1.42 12.40 -23.04
CA ILE A 102 -0.10 13.05 -23.11
C ILE A 102 0.72 12.30 -24.17
N THR A 103 1.22 13.05 -25.14
CA THR A 103 1.97 12.54 -26.30
C THR A 103 3.24 13.36 -26.50
N ALA A 104 4.14 12.88 -27.37
CA ALA A 104 5.34 13.62 -27.75
C ALA A 104 5.03 15.04 -28.31
N ALA A 105 3.85 15.23 -28.92
CA ALA A 105 3.45 16.50 -29.49
C ALA A 105 3.00 17.54 -28.44
N ASN A 106 2.57 17.12 -27.24
CA ASN A 106 2.02 18.03 -26.23
C ASN A 106 2.74 18.00 -24.87
N VAL A 107 3.68 17.08 -24.65
CA VAL A 107 4.40 16.92 -23.37
C VAL A 107 5.11 18.21 -22.91
N GLY A 108 5.57 19.05 -23.85
CA GLY A 108 6.21 20.34 -23.53
C GLY A 108 5.28 21.38 -22.91
N ARG A 109 3.96 21.15 -22.89
CA ARG A 109 2.95 22.04 -22.28
C ARG A 109 2.58 21.64 -20.85
N MET A 110 3.18 20.58 -20.32
CA MET A 110 2.86 20.10 -18.98
C MET A 110 3.33 21.08 -17.91
N VAL A 111 2.46 21.32 -16.93
CA VAL A 111 2.78 22.07 -15.72
C VAL A 111 2.48 21.21 -14.49
N PRO A 112 3.20 21.41 -13.37
CA PRO A 112 2.88 20.73 -12.12
C PRO A 112 1.43 21.01 -11.72
N ARG A 113 0.65 19.96 -11.45
CA ARG A 113 -0.75 20.10 -11.02
C ARG A 113 -0.90 20.31 -9.52
N TRP A 114 -0.04 19.66 -8.74
CA TRP A 114 0.09 19.75 -7.29
C TRP A 114 1.45 19.19 -6.87
N ILE A 115 1.91 19.54 -5.67
CA ILE A 115 3.14 19.03 -5.06
C ILE A 115 2.78 18.58 -3.64
N PHE A 116 3.21 17.37 -3.27
CA PHE A 116 3.11 16.85 -1.91
C PHE A 116 4.51 16.65 -1.33
N SER A 117 4.79 17.27 -0.19
CA SER A 117 6.11 17.22 0.44
C SER A 117 6.10 16.22 1.59
N ILE A 118 7.01 15.24 1.51
CA ILE A 118 7.24 14.27 2.60
C ILE A 118 8.40 14.79 3.46
N SER A 119 8.14 15.05 4.73
CA SER A 119 9.15 15.50 5.68
C SER A 119 10.05 14.33 6.12
N ASN A 120 11.22 14.64 6.69
CA ASN A 120 12.09 13.66 7.35
C ASN A 120 12.60 12.51 6.47
N THR A 121 12.69 12.72 5.15
CA THR A 121 13.23 11.76 4.20
C THR A 121 14.29 12.41 3.32
N SER A 122 15.40 11.70 3.09
CA SER A 122 16.48 12.17 2.22
C SER A 122 16.60 11.35 0.92
N ARG A 123 15.89 10.21 0.82
CA ARG A 123 15.97 9.28 -0.31
C ARG A 123 14.66 8.54 -0.53
N LEU A 124 13.85 9.01 -1.48
CA LEU A 124 12.62 8.33 -1.90
C LEU A 124 12.91 7.38 -3.06
N GLN A 125 12.49 6.12 -2.92
CA GLN A 125 12.51 5.10 -4.00
C GLN A 125 11.12 4.48 -4.23
N VAL A 126 10.08 5.10 -3.67
CA VAL A 126 8.71 4.64 -3.81
C VAL A 126 8.24 4.78 -5.26
N THR A 127 7.62 3.74 -5.80
CA THR A 127 6.71 3.89 -6.93
C THR A 127 5.29 4.05 -6.37
N PRO A 128 4.61 5.19 -6.59
CA PRO A 128 3.24 5.37 -6.13
C PRO A 128 2.31 4.31 -6.70
N VAL A 129 1.39 3.81 -5.88
CA VAL A 129 0.32 2.91 -6.31
C VAL A 129 -0.98 3.69 -6.33
N VAL A 130 -1.73 3.66 -7.43
CA VAL A 130 -3.01 4.36 -7.57
C VAL A 130 -4.11 3.35 -7.79
N ALA A 131 -5.13 3.39 -6.94
CA ALA A 131 -6.29 2.51 -7.03
C ALA A 131 -7.57 3.27 -6.67
N GLY A 132 -8.51 3.38 -7.62
CA GLY A 132 -9.78 4.08 -7.42
C GLY A 132 -9.62 5.56 -7.07
N GLY A 133 -8.67 6.25 -7.72
CA GLY A 133 -8.36 7.66 -7.48
C GLY A 133 -7.54 7.96 -6.22
N VAL A 134 -7.30 6.97 -5.34
CA VAL A 134 -6.41 7.12 -4.17
C VAL A 134 -5.00 6.67 -4.52
N MET A 135 -4.02 7.54 -4.26
CA MET A 135 -2.59 7.30 -4.44
C MET A 135 -1.94 6.97 -3.09
N TYR A 136 -1.20 5.86 -3.03
CA TYR A 136 -0.43 5.45 -1.86
C TYR A 136 1.05 5.68 -2.10
N VAL A 137 1.68 6.41 -1.18
CA VAL A 137 3.10 6.77 -1.21
C VAL A 137 3.73 6.38 0.13
N THR A 138 4.99 5.97 0.12
CA THR A 138 5.71 5.56 1.33
C THR A 138 7.00 6.31 1.51
N SER A 139 7.36 6.46 2.79
CA SER A 139 8.71 6.77 3.25
C SER A 139 9.22 5.58 4.04
N ALA A 140 10.26 5.74 4.87
CA ALA A 140 10.90 4.67 5.63
C ALA A 140 9.90 3.75 6.36
N ASN A 141 9.11 4.35 7.26
CA ASN A 141 8.17 3.70 8.17
C ASN A 141 6.81 4.43 8.13
N GLU A 142 6.50 5.04 6.99
CA GLU A 142 5.34 5.90 6.81
C GLU A 142 4.61 5.52 5.52
N CYS A 143 3.29 5.59 5.56
CA CYS A 143 2.42 5.40 4.41
C CYS A 143 1.38 6.52 4.36
N TYR A 144 1.33 7.20 3.23
CA TYR A 144 0.41 8.29 2.93
C TYR A 144 -0.62 7.81 1.93
N ALA A 145 -1.90 8.04 2.20
CA ALA A 145 -2.95 7.98 1.18
C ALA A 145 -3.33 9.39 0.76
N LEU A 146 -3.22 9.65 -0.54
CA LEU A 146 -3.47 10.94 -1.15
C LEU A 146 -4.60 10.82 -2.16
N ASP A 147 -5.35 11.89 -2.32
CA ASP A 147 -6.21 12.06 -3.50
C ASP A 147 -5.32 12.31 -4.73
N ALA A 148 -5.29 11.37 -5.68
CA ALA A 148 -4.39 11.44 -6.83
C ALA A 148 -4.64 12.67 -7.73
N GLY A 149 -5.86 13.21 -7.73
CA GLY A 149 -6.22 14.35 -8.55
C GLY A 149 -5.86 15.69 -7.91
N ALA A 150 -5.91 15.77 -6.57
CA ALA A 150 -5.70 17.03 -5.84
C ALA A 150 -4.39 17.07 -5.01
N GLY A 151 -3.73 15.94 -4.77
CA GLY A 151 -2.54 15.84 -3.93
C GLY A 151 -2.80 16.01 -2.43
N ARG A 152 -4.07 15.99 -2.01
CA ARG A 152 -4.46 16.18 -0.60
C ARG A 152 -4.39 14.87 0.15
N GLU A 153 -3.77 14.90 1.33
CA GLU A 153 -3.73 13.77 2.24
C GLU A 153 -5.13 13.42 2.75
N ILE A 154 -5.43 12.13 2.70
CA ILE A 154 -6.65 11.50 3.22
C ILE A 154 -6.37 10.91 4.60
N TRP A 155 -5.27 10.16 4.72
CA TRP A 155 -4.73 9.65 5.97
C TRP A 155 -3.23 9.44 5.86
N HIS A 156 -2.57 9.41 7.01
CA HIS A 156 -1.14 9.13 7.14
C HIS A 156 -0.90 8.16 8.30
N TYR A 157 -0.25 7.05 7.98
CA TYR A 157 0.29 6.12 8.97
C TYR A 157 1.77 6.42 9.18
N GLN A 158 2.17 6.55 10.44
CA GLN A 158 3.56 6.81 10.83
C GLN A 158 3.94 5.95 12.03
N ARG A 159 5.16 5.43 12.03
CA ARG A 159 5.81 4.86 13.22
C ARG A 159 7.25 5.33 13.32
N GLN A 160 7.80 5.26 14.54
CA GLN A 160 9.19 5.60 14.77
C GLN A 160 10.13 4.68 13.99
N ARG A 161 11.27 5.23 13.58
CA ARG A 161 12.34 4.47 12.91
C ARG A 161 13.12 3.64 13.90
N THR A 162 13.54 2.46 13.47
CA THR A 162 14.31 1.55 14.32
C THR A 162 15.74 2.06 14.46
N LYS A 163 16.23 2.17 15.70
CA LYS A 163 17.60 2.59 16.00
C LYS A 163 18.57 1.42 15.79
N GLY A 164 19.82 1.71 15.44
CA GLY A 164 20.87 0.68 15.28
C GLY A 164 20.83 -0.07 13.95
N LEU A 165 19.98 0.32 13.00
CA LEU A 165 19.99 -0.21 11.65
C LEU A 165 21.25 0.22 10.88
N VAL A 166 21.68 -0.61 9.93
CA VAL A 166 22.75 -0.30 8.96
C VAL A 166 22.28 -0.49 7.52
N GLY A 167 23.03 0.05 6.56
CA GLY A 167 22.75 -0.10 5.12
C GLY A 167 21.48 0.61 4.66
N ASN A 168 20.78 0.02 3.67
CA ASN A 168 19.60 0.62 3.04
C ASN A 168 18.44 0.87 4.02
N ALA A 169 18.30 0.02 5.03
CA ALA A 169 17.29 0.15 6.07
C ALA A 169 17.55 1.40 6.93
N ALA A 170 18.81 1.70 7.28
CA ALA A 170 19.21 2.92 7.96
C ALA A 170 18.97 4.18 7.12
N GLY A 171 19.09 4.06 5.80
CA GLY A 171 18.74 5.12 4.85
C GLY A 171 17.23 5.36 4.69
N GLY A 172 16.37 4.52 5.27
CA GLY A 172 14.91 4.69 5.20
C GLY A 172 14.33 4.36 3.83
N ILE A 173 15.01 3.53 3.04
CA ILE A 173 14.56 3.20 1.69
C ILE A 173 13.33 2.30 1.76
N ASN A 174 12.22 2.78 1.22
CA ASN A 174 10.99 2.04 0.99
C ASN A 174 10.57 2.16 -0.48
N ARG A 175 10.02 1.08 -1.06
CA ARG A 175 9.68 1.02 -2.50
C ARG A 175 8.20 1.09 -2.80
N GLY A 176 7.37 1.29 -1.78
CA GLY A 176 5.92 1.45 -1.93
C GLY A 176 5.14 0.34 -1.25
N VAL A 177 3.89 0.23 -1.64
CA VAL A 177 2.90 -0.67 -1.05
C VAL A 177 2.40 -1.70 -2.06
N ALA A 178 1.69 -2.69 -1.55
CA ALA A 178 0.73 -3.47 -2.32
C ALA A 178 -0.68 -3.17 -1.82
N VAL A 179 -1.65 -3.12 -2.73
CA VAL A 179 -3.07 -2.89 -2.39
C VAL A 179 -3.86 -4.13 -2.77
N ALA A 180 -4.67 -4.66 -1.84
CA ALA A 180 -5.62 -5.72 -2.14
C ALA A 180 -6.91 -5.53 -1.32
N GLY A 181 -8.04 -5.40 -2.01
CA GLY A 181 -9.34 -5.17 -1.38
C GLY A 181 -9.35 -3.90 -0.53
N ASP A 182 -9.64 -4.09 0.76
CA ASP A 182 -9.70 -3.07 1.81
C ASP A 182 -8.37 -2.89 2.57
N ARG A 183 -7.26 -3.43 2.04
CA ARG A 183 -5.95 -3.43 2.72
C ARG A 183 -4.83 -2.84 1.88
N VAL A 184 -3.90 -2.20 2.59
CA VAL A 184 -2.61 -1.72 2.09
C VAL A 184 -1.51 -2.44 2.85
N PHE A 185 -0.56 -3.03 2.14
CA PHE A 185 0.56 -3.77 2.73
C PHE A 185 1.86 -3.00 2.51
N MET A 186 2.66 -2.86 3.57
CA MET A 186 3.96 -2.20 3.53
C MET A 186 4.97 -3.01 4.35
N VAL A 187 6.24 -2.93 3.97
CA VAL A 187 7.35 -3.46 4.77
C VAL A 187 8.00 -2.34 5.57
N THR A 188 8.36 -2.59 6.82
CA THR A 188 9.02 -1.64 7.73
C THR A 188 10.54 -1.85 7.79
N ASP A 189 11.26 -0.84 8.27
CA ASP A 189 12.73 -0.80 8.31
C ASP A 189 13.42 -1.94 9.09
N HIS A 190 12.69 -2.67 9.92
CA HIS A 190 13.13 -3.81 10.74
C HIS A 190 12.46 -5.12 10.28
N ALA A 191 12.18 -5.23 8.97
CA ALA A 191 11.73 -6.46 8.33
C ALA A 191 10.36 -7.00 8.82
N HIS A 192 9.44 -6.13 9.20
CA HIS A 192 8.04 -6.53 9.41
C HIS A 192 7.19 -6.22 8.19
N ILE A 193 6.20 -7.06 7.90
CA ILE A 193 5.07 -6.71 7.03
C ILE A 193 3.94 -6.22 7.91
N ILE A 194 3.38 -5.07 7.57
CA ILE A 194 2.16 -4.55 8.17
C ILE A 194 1.02 -4.56 7.15
N ALA A 195 -0.20 -4.76 7.63
CA ALA A 195 -1.42 -4.48 6.88
C ALA A 195 -2.14 -3.30 7.51
N LEU A 196 -2.45 -2.30 6.69
CA LEU A 196 -3.23 -1.13 7.07
C LEU A 196 -4.62 -1.25 6.46
N ASN A 197 -5.63 -0.74 7.18
CA ASN A 197 -6.94 -0.49 6.62
C ASN A 197 -6.80 0.58 5.53
N ARG A 198 -7.23 0.24 4.31
CA ARG A 198 -7.08 1.11 3.13
C ARG A 198 -7.83 2.44 3.26
N PHE A 199 -8.91 2.46 4.03
CA PHE A 199 -9.80 3.61 4.12
C PHE A 199 -9.43 4.54 5.29
N THR A 200 -8.84 4.01 6.36
CA THR A 200 -8.52 4.77 7.57
C THR A 200 -7.02 4.88 7.88
N GLY A 201 -6.18 4.08 7.22
CA GLY A 201 -4.74 3.98 7.54
C GLY A 201 -4.42 3.23 8.83
N SER A 202 -5.43 2.71 9.53
CA SER A 202 -5.26 2.04 10.83
C SER A 202 -4.53 0.70 10.67
N LEU A 203 -3.59 0.41 11.57
CA LEU A 203 -2.89 -0.88 11.61
C LEU A 203 -3.89 -2.00 11.91
N LEU A 204 -3.96 -3.00 11.02
CA LEU A 204 -4.80 -4.19 11.19
C LEU A 204 -4.02 -5.34 11.83
N TRP A 205 -2.80 -5.58 11.34
CA TRP A 205 -1.88 -6.57 11.88
C TRP A 205 -0.45 -6.31 11.42
N GLU A 206 0.49 -6.94 12.12
CA GLU A 206 1.92 -6.89 11.88
C GLU A 206 2.54 -8.28 12.04
N THR A 207 3.47 -8.64 11.17
CA THR A 207 4.18 -9.93 11.20
C THR A 207 5.66 -9.70 10.92
N GLU A 208 6.52 -10.24 11.78
CA GLU A 208 7.96 -10.29 11.55
C GLU A 208 8.31 -11.28 10.44
N MET A 209 9.05 -10.83 9.42
CA MET A 209 9.52 -11.72 8.36
C MET A 209 10.88 -12.33 8.68
N ALA A 210 11.75 -11.59 9.39
CA ALA A 210 13.10 -12.00 9.72
C ALA A 210 13.67 -11.14 10.85
N ASP A 211 14.56 -11.74 11.63
CA ASP A 211 15.36 -11.02 12.61
C ASP A 211 16.32 -10.04 11.91
N TRP A 212 16.10 -8.75 12.16
CA TRP A 212 16.88 -7.66 11.56
C TRP A 212 18.31 -7.55 12.12
N HIS A 213 18.58 -8.14 13.30
CA HIS A 213 19.93 -8.25 13.85
C HIS A 213 20.81 -9.21 13.04
N GLN A 214 20.22 -10.22 12.40
CA GLN A 214 20.96 -11.25 11.65
C GLN A 214 21.19 -10.88 10.17
N ASN A 215 20.37 -9.99 9.59
CA ASN A 215 20.27 -9.76 8.15
C ASN A 215 20.56 -8.33 7.67
N SER A 216 21.31 -7.55 8.44
CA SER A 216 21.51 -6.10 8.29
C SER A 216 22.12 -5.65 6.94
N ARG A 217 22.52 -6.59 6.07
CA ARG A 217 23.11 -6.30 4.75
C ARG A 217 22.14 -6.44 3.56
N ARG A 218 20.92 -6.99 3.70
CA ARG A 218 20.07 -7.36 2.54
C ARG A 218 18.57 -7.06 2.61
N ALA A 219 18.09 -6.25 3.57
CA ALA A 219 16.70 -5.81 3.56
C ALA A 219 16.46 -4.71 2.50
N ALA A 220 16.51 -5.07 1.21
CA ALA A 220 15.93 -4.25 0.15
C ALA A 220 14.41 -4.52 0.14
N MET A 221 13.67 -3.74 0.92
CA MET A 221 12.23 -3.89 1.04
C MET A 221 11.56 -3.63 -0.31
N LYS A 222 10.88 -4.65 -0.83
CA LYS A 222 9.92 -4.56 -1.94
C LYS A 222 8.62 -5.13 -1.41
N ALA A 223 7.55 -4.35 -1.42
CA ALA A 223 6.22 -4.91 -1.21
C ALA A 223 5.91 -5.86 -2.37
N PHE A 224 5.63 -7.12 -2.06
CA PHE A 224 5.24 -8.13 -3.04
C PHE A 224 3.82 -7.83 -3.53
N ALA A 225 3.58 -7.92 -4.84
CA ALA A 225 2.23 -7.76 -5.38
C ALA A 225 1.35 -8.94 -4.95
N VAL A 226 0.30 -8.68 -4.17
CA VAL A 226 -0.73 -9.67 -3.84
C VAL A 226 -1.86 -9.51 -4.86
N SER A 227 -1.96 -10.46 -5.80
CA SER A 227 -3.13 -10.56 -6.69
C SER A 227 -4.28 -11.24 -5.94
N SER A 228 -5.49 -10.75 -6.16
CA SER A 228 -6.75 -11.05 -5.46
C SER A 228 -7.30 -12.48 -5.59
N ARG A 229 -6.44 -13.50 -5.84
CA ARG A 229 -6.89 -14.90 -5.99
C ARG A 229 -6.16 -15.96 -5.17
N HIS A 230 -5.31 -15.60 -4.20
CA HIS A 230 -4.67 -16.62 -3.36
C HIS A 230 -4.76 -16.28 -1.88
N SER A 231 -5.47 -17.15 -1.14
CA SER A 231 -5.46 -17.18 0.32
C SER A 231 -4.02 -17.37 0.82
N ILE A 232 -3.58 -16.50 1.71
CA ILE A 232 -2.32 -16.69 2.45
C ILE A 232 -2.54 -17.88 3.40
N ARG A 233 -1.98 -19.05 3.09
CA ARG A 233 -1.85 -20.13 4.07
C ARG A 233 -0.71 -19.78 5.03
N ARG A 234 -0.98 -19.86 6.33
CA ARG A 234 0.04 -19.76 7.39
C ARG A 234 1.17 -20.77 7.13
N PRO A 235 2.44 -20.45 7.38
CA PRO A 235 3.48 -21.47 7.38
C PRO A 235 3.20 -22.46 8.51
N ALA A 236 3.19 -23.75 8.16
CA ALA A 236 3.07 -24.82 9.15
C ALA A 236 4.29 -24.79 10.08
N GLU A 237 4.04 -24.80 11.39
CA GLU A 237 5.04 -25.06 12.41
C GLU A 237 5.70 -26.41 12.13
N LYS A 238 7.01 -26.41 11.86
CA LYS A 238 7.80 -27.64 11.92
C LYS A 238 8.02 -27.98 13.39
N CYS A 239 7.22 -28.90 13.92
CA CYS A 239 7.57 -29.60 15.15
C CYS A 239 8.91 -30.33 14.94
N GLY A 240 9.94 -29.90 15.67
CA GLY A 240 11.22 -30.57 15.72
C GLY A 240 11.13 -31.86 16.53
N ALA A 241 11.52 -32.98 15.95
CA ALA A 241 11.89 -34.18 16.69
C ALA A 241 13.42 -34.32 16.63
N SER A 242 14.07 -34.14 17.79
CA SER A 242 15.48 -34.37 17.99
C SER A 242 15.81 -35.86 17.96
N GLY A 243 16.64 -36.29 17.00
CA GLY A 243 17.20 -37.64 16.96
C GLY A 243 18.71 -37.58 16.74
N ARG A 244 19.48 -37.75 17.82
CA ARG A 244 20.94 -37.95 17.77
C ARG A 244 21.27 -39.25 17.03
N ARG A 245 22.09 -39.20 15.98
CA ARG A 245 23.06 -40.26 15.67
C ARG A 245 24.38 -39.66 15.21
N ARG A 246 25.45 -40.09 15.87
CA ARG A 246 26.86 -39.81 15.54
C ARG A 246 27.27 -40.63 14.32
N GLY A 247 28.13 -40.06 13.49
CA GLY A 247 28.86 -40.77 12.43
C GLY A 247 29.86 -39.82 11.78
N ALA A 248 31.14 -39.97 12.10
CA ALA A 248 32.25 -39.21 11.56
C ALA A 248 32.68 -39.76 10.20
N ALA A 249 32.99 -38.88 9.23
CA ALA A 249 33.88 -39.19 8.11
C ALA A 249 34.45 -37.90 7.51
N SER A 250 35.70 -37.98 7.05
CA SER A 250 36.63 -36.86 6.87
C SER A 250 36.66 -36.26 5.45
N ARG A 251 37.14 -35.01 5.38
CA ARG A 251 37.86 -34.31 4.29
C ARG A 251 37.34 -34.41 2.84
N ARG A 252 36.97 -33.26 2.25
CA ARG A 252 37.81 -32.54 1.25
C ARG A 252 37.21 -31.17 0.92
N ARG A 253 38.06 -30.15 0.90
CA ARG A 253 37.74 -28.78 0.48
C ARG A 253 37.93 -28.69 -1.03
N THR A 254 36.88 -28.43 -1.79
CA THR A 254 36.97 -27.93 -3.17
C THR A 254 35.99 -26.78 -3.36
N ARG A 255 36.54 -25.61 -3.72
CA ARG A 255 35.78 -24.43 -4.18
C ARG A 255 35.20 -24.74 -5.57
N GLY A 256 33.94 -24.39 -5.82
CA GLY A 256 33.39 -24.38 -7.17
C GLY A 256 31.90 -24.07 -7.27
N ARG A 257 31.58 -22.81 -7.61
CA ARG A 257 30.35 -22.32 -8.25
C ARG A 257 28.99 -22.75 -7.68
N GLU A 258 28.33 -21.84 -6.96
CA GLU A 258 26.86 -21.82 -6.87
C GLU A 258 26.26 -21.53 -8.27
N ARG A 259 25.57 -22.52 -8.84
CA ARG A 259 24.65 -22.33 -9.97
C ARG A 259 23.24 -22.16 -9.42
N ALA A 260 22.56 -21.11 -9.88
CA ALA A 260 21.13 -20.90 -9.67
C ALA A 260 20.34 -22.14 -10.12
N SER A 261 19.50 -22.68 -9.25
CA SER A 261 18.60 -23.79 -9.57
C SER A 261 17.23 -23.24 -9.91
N SER A 262 16.88 -23.29 -11.20
CA SER A 262 15.49 -23.16 -11.68
C SER A 262 14.90 -24.57 -11.79
N ILE A 263 13.79 -24.82 -11.09
CA ILE A 263 13.06 -26.08 -11.21
C ILE A 263 12.14 -25.97 -12.43
N ARG A 264 12.50 -26.67 -13.50
CA ARG A 264 11.68 -26.85 -14.71
C ARG A 264 11.03 -28.23 -14.61
N ALA A 265 9.70 -28.28 -14.46
CA ALA A 265 8.96 -29.54 -14.48
C ALA A 265 8.97 -30.13 -15.90
N ARG A 266 9.53 -31.33 -16.07
CA ARG A 266 9.39 -32.13 -17.30
C ARG A 266 8.09 -32.94 -17.22
N ARG A 267 7.29 -32.88 -18.29
CA ARG A 267 6.23 -33.86 -18.59
C ARG A 267 6.88 -35.08 -19.24
N HIS A 268 6.51 -36.29 -18.83
CA HIS A 268 6.32 -37.47 -19.67
C HIS A 268 5.55 -38.54 -18.86
N GLY A 269 4.65 -39.25 -19.52
CA GLY A 269 3.59 -40.04 -18.88
C GLY A 269 3.82 -41.56 -18.79
N SER A 270 2.89 -42.14 -18.03
CA SER A 270 2.38 -43.53 -18.00
C SER A 270 3.28 -44.66 -17.48
N PRO A 271 2.72 -45.78 -16.95
CA PRO A 271 1.38 -46.02 -16.37
C PRO A 271 1.40 -46.60 -14.94
N GLU A 272 0.21 -46.72 -14.33
CA GLU A 272 -0.11 -47.36 -13.03
C GLU A 272 0.46 -48.78 -12.84
N PRO A 273 0.63 -49.19 -11.58
CA PRO A 273 0.01 -50.45 -11.17
C PRO A 273 -0.81 -50.36 -9.87
N THR A 274 -1.96 -51.02 -9.92
CA THR A 274 -2.92 -51.28 -8.84
C THR A 274 -2.35 -52.26 -7.80
N ILE A 275 -2.42 -51.93 -6.51
CA ILE A 275 -2.48 -52.92 -5.42
C ILE A 275 -3.53 -52.48 -4.40
N ARG A 276 -4.53 -53.35 -4.19
CA ARG A 276 -5.54 -53.30 -3.11
C ARG A 276 -4.93 -53.81 -1.80
N SER A 277 -5.23 -53.19 -0.67
CA SER A 277 -6.21 -53.72 0.32
C SER A 277 -6.12 -53.07 1.71
N SER A 278 -7.30 -52.75 2.23
CA SER A 278 -7.77 -52.72 3.62
C SER A 278 -6.94 -52.04 4.72
N THR A 279 -7.49 -50.98 5.32
CA THR A 279 -8.02 -51.03 6.70
C THR A 279 -9.11 -49.95 6.87
N ARG A 280 -10.20 -50.29 7.56
CA ARG A 280 -11.43 -49.52 7.71
C ARG A 280 -11.28 -48.22 8.50
N CYS A 281 -12.05 -47.22 8.08
CA CYS A 281 -12.46 -46.06 8.87
C CYS A 281 -13.43 -46.46 9.99
N THR A 282 -13.28 -45.83 11.16
CA THR A 282 -14.34 -45.69 12.16
C THR A 282 -14.39 -44.21 12.61
N GLY A 283 -15.60 -43.75 12.95
CA GLY A 283 -16.10 -42.34 12.90
C GLY A 283 -15.45 -41.32 13.83
N ARG A 284 -15.78 -40.02 13.74
CA ARG A 284 -17.14 -39.43 13.89
C ARG A 284 -17.27 -38.06 13.18
N PRO A 285 -18.48 -37.67 12.74
CA PRO A 285 -18.80 -36.31 12.29
C PRO A 285 -19.04 -35.36 13.48
N ALA A 286 -18.53 -34.13 13.41
CA ALA A 286 -18.80 -33.07 14.37
C ALA A 286 -20.06 -32.29 13.95
N THR A 287 -21.00 -32.24 14.89
CA THR A 287 -22.33 -31.62 14.85
C THR A 287 -22.25 -30.09 14.78
N LEU A 288 -23.06 -29.50 13.90
CA LEU A 288 -23.46 -28.09 13.90
C LEU A 288 -24.40 -27.80 15.08
N LEU A 289 -24.18 -26.71 15.80
CA LEU A 289 -25.23 -26.06 16.59
C LEU A 289 -25.24 -24.54 16.32
N PRO A 290 -26.43 -23.92 16.20
CA PRO A 290 -26.63 -22.50 15.99
C PRO A 290 -26.72 -21.74 17.34
N ILE A 291 -26.26 -20.49 17.41
CA ILE A 291 -27.01 -19.21 17.56
C ILE A 291 -26.04 -18.09 17.13
#